data_AF-A0AAC8ZQ93-F1
#
_entry.id   AF-A0AAC8ZQ93-F1
#
_cell.length_a   1.000
_cell.length_b   1.000
_cell.length_c   1.000
_cell.angle_alpha   90.00
_cell.angle_beta   90.00
_cell.angle_gamma   90.00
#
_symmetry.space_group_name_H-M   'P 1'
#
loop_
_entity.id
_entity.type
_entity.pdbx_description
1 polymer ?
#
loop_
_entity_poly.entity_id
_entity_poly.type
_entity_poly.pdbx_seq_one_letter_code
_entity_poly.pdbx_strand_id
1 'polypeptide(L)' 'MIRRFLPKGTDFNEVSDKEIAKIEHTLNTRRRASLNYRSPNHVFLEYLMAA' A
#
# COMPACT_ATOMS: atom_id res chain seq x y z
N MET A 1 -3.77 4.11 -5.94
CA MET A 1 -4.83 4.58 -5.03
C MET A 1 -5.66 3.37 -4.65
N ILE A 2 -6.03 3.21 -3.38
CA ILE A 2 -6.79 2.03 -2.89
C ILE A 2 -8.12 1.84 -3.64
N ARG A 3 -8.72 2.94 -4.11
CA ARG A 3 -9.93 2.95 -4.94
C ARG A 3 -9.82 2.29 -6.32
N ARG A 4 -8.62 1.87 -6.73
CA ARG A 4 -8.45 1.01 -7.92
C ARG A 4 -8.76 -0.45 -7.63
N PHE A 5 -8.82 -0.83 -6.34
CA PHE A 5 -9.11 -2.18 -5.87
C PHE A 5 -10.46 -2.22 -5.16
N LEU A 6 -10.72 -1.25 -4.27
CA LEU A 6 -11.93 -1.20 -3.45
C LEU A 6 -12.73 0.08 -3.77
N PRO A 7 -13.85 0.00 -4.53
CA PRO A 7 -14.68 1.14 -4.88
C PRO A 7 -15.14 1.98 -3.68
N LYS A 8 -15.73 3.15 -3.94
CA LYS A 8 -16.34 3.95 -2.87
C LYS A 8 -17.55 3.21 -2.30
N GLY A 9 -17.63 3.13 -0.97
CA GLY A 9 -18.70 2.44 -0.26
C GLY A 9 -18.39 0.98 0.12
N THR A 10 -17.24 0.42 -0.28
CA THR A 10 -16.81 -0.90 0.18
C THR A 10 -16.54 -0.87 1.70
N ASP A 11 -17.24 -1.73 2.45
CA ASP A 11 -16.89 -2.05 3.83
C ASP A 11 -15.69 -3.00 3.82
N PHE A 12 -14.62 -2.63 4.54
CA PHE A 12 -13.41 -3.45 4.61
C PHE A 12 -13.60 -4.72 5.45
N ASN A 13 -14.60 -4.75 6.34
CA ASN A 13 -14.91 -5.97 7.11
C ASN A 13 -15.47 -7.10 6.22
N GLU A 14 -15.99 -6.75 5.04
CA GLU A 14 -16.48 -7.72 4.06
C GLU A 14 -15.37 -8.22 3.11
N VAL A 15 -14.17 -7.65 3.18
CA VAL A 15 -13.03 -8.02 2.34
C VAL A 15 -12.16 -9.01 3.10
N SER A 16 -11.84 -10.14 2.47
CA SER A 16 -10.97 -11.14 3.11
C SER A 16 -9.57 -10.60 3.40
N ASP A 17 -8.97 -11.03 4.51
CA ASP A 17 -7.60 -10.66 4.88
C ASP A 17 -6.58 -10.96 3.77
N LYS A 18 -6.79 -12.06 3.03
CA LYS A 18 -5.94 -12.44 1.90
C LYS A 18 -5.98 -11.39 0.78
N GLU A 19 -7.15 -10.83 0.50
CA GLU A 19 -7.32 -9.81 -0.51
C GLU A 19 -6.76 -8.46 -0.04
N ILE A 20 -6.98 -8.11 1.22
CA ILE A 20 -6.35 -6.94 1.85
C ILE A 20 -4.82 -7.04 1.74
N ALA A 21 -4.23 -8.16 2.14
CA ALA A 21 -2.79 -8.38 2.08
C ALA A 21 -2.23 -8.25 0.65
N LYS A 22 -2.97 -8.74 -0.36
CA LYS A 22 -2.58 -8.58 -1.77
C LYS A 22 -2.60 -7.11 -2.20
N ILE A 23 -3.62 -6.36 -1.80
CA ILE A 23 -3.77 -4.93 -2.10
C ILE A 23 -2.65 -4.14 -1.42
N GLU A 24 -2.40 -4.39 -0.13
CA GLU A 24 -1.32 -3.77 0.64
C GLU A 24 0.03 -4.02 0.01
N HIS A 25 0.36 -5.29 -0.28
CA HIS A 25 1.60 -5.66 -0.94
C HIS A 25 1.78 -4.90 -2.25
N THR A 26 0.74 -4.83 -3.09
CA THR A 26 0.78 -4.11 -4.36
C THR A 26 0.97 -2.60 -4.16
N LEU A 27 0.29 -1.99 -3.18
CA LEU A 27 0.40 -0.56 -2.92
C LEU A 27 1.79 -0.19 -2.37
N ASN A 28 2.33 -1.03 -1.50
CA ASN A 28 3.55 -0.79 -0.75
C ASN A 28 4.83 -1.11 -1.54
N THR A 29 4.77 -2.02 -2.51
CA THR A 29 5.88 -2.32 -3.44
C THR A 29 5.90 -1.41 -4.66
N ARG A 30 4.78 -0.73 -4.98
CA ARG A 30 4.68 0.12 -6.16
C ARG A 30 5.55 1.38 -6.04
N ARG A 31 6.47 1.54 -6.98
CA ARG A 31 7.28 2.76 -7.16
C ARG A 31 6.39 3.99 -7.39
N ARG A 32 6.65 5.09 -6.68
CA ARG A 32 5.88 6.34 -6.77
C ARG A 32 6.77 7.48 -7.22
N ALA A 33 6.35 8.20 -8.26
CA ALA A 33 7.09 9.37 -8.76
C ALA A 33 7.31 10.43 -7.67
N SER A 34 6.33 10.64 -6.79
CA SER A 34 6.43 11.54 -5.63
C SER A 34 7.46 11.11 -4.58
N LEU A 35 7.93 9.86 -4.62
CA LEU A 35 8.99 9.32 -3.76
C LEU A 35 10.28 9.12 -4.55
N ASN A 36 10.54 9.93 -5.58
CA ASN A 36 11.68 9.76 -6.49
C ASN A 36 11.74 8.34 -7.08
N TYR A 37 10.57 7.81 -7.44
CA TYR A 37 10.39 6.45 -7.92
C TYR A 37 10.80 5.36 -6.91
N ARG A 38 10.89 5.63 -5.62
CA ARG A 38 11.07 4.61 -4.59
C ARG A 38 9.71 4.02 -4.20
N SER A 39 9.72 2.82 -3.62
CA SER A 39 8.49 2.20 -3.11
C SER A 39 8.19 2.73 -1.69
N PRO A 40 6.91 2.83 -1.31
CA PRO A 40 6.54 3.21 0.06
C PRO A 40 7.22 2.36 1.13
N ASN A 41 7.29 1.03 0.95
CA ASN A 41 7.97 0.14 1.91
C ASN A 41 9.44 0.49 2.10
N HIS A 42 10.15 0.78 1.02
CA HIS A 42 11.59 1.07 1.10
C HIS A 42 11.84 2.39 1.85
N VAL A 43 11.04 3.42 1.57
CA VAL A 43 11.12 4.70 2.28
C VAL A 43 10.76 4.52 3.76
N PHE A 44 9.69 3.78 4.06
CA PHE A 44 9.26 3.51 5.42
C PHE A 44 10.34 2.77 6.24
N LEU A 45 10.96 1.75 5.66
CA LEU A 45 12.04 0.99 6.32
C LEU A 45 13.26 1.86 6.62
N GLU A 46 13.65 2.74 5.70
CA GLU A 46 14.75 3.70 5.96
C GLU A 46 14.43 4.63 7.12
N TYR A 47 13.21 5.17 7.19
CA TYR A 47 12.80 6.01 8.32
C TYR A 47 12.81 5.24 9.65
N LEU A 48 12.38 3.97 9.64
CA LEU A 48 12.38 3.14 10.85
C LEU A 48 13.80 2.80 11.33
N MET A 49 14.75 2.59 10.41
CA MET A 49 16.15 2.29 10.75
C MET A 49 16.96 3.54 11.16
N ALA A 50 16.47 4.73 10.81
CA ALA A 50 17.09 6.00 11.19
C ALA A 50 16.59 6.56 12.54
N ALA A 51 15.59 5.92 13.14
CA ALA A 51 15.04 6.23 14.47
C ALA A 51 15.68 5.34 15.54
#